data_AF-A0AAP8T3N8-F1
#
_entry.id   AF-A0AAP8T3N8-F1
#
_cell.length_a   1.000
_cell.length_b   1.000
_cell.length_c   1.000
_cell.angle_alpha   90.00
_cell.angle_beta   90.00
_cell.angle_gamma   90.00
#
_symmetry.space_group_name_H-M   'P 1'
#
loop_
_entity.id
_entity.type
_entity.pdbx_description
1 polymer ?
#
loop_
_entity_poly.entity_id
_entity_poly.type
_entity_poly.pdbx_seq_one_letter_code
_entity_poly.pdbx_strand_id
1 'polypeptide(L)'
;MIALWPHWFRPWWLLLLPALGWLIWQLWHRQKRAGRWQMILPPAFHATLLSGGSGRDSKLPWVALSVAWLLTILALLGPSWERVEQTSQKPADPLVVVLELTPEMLATDSPPTRLEQARRKLFDLLKVRSDAQTAIVVYAGSAHTLVPLSDDLATSRNLLDALKPSLMPESGHRADLAVAKALALLKQGALGQGRILLIGSSLSEEERQGIRNALSGQSALLLMLGVGTAEGAPIAQEDGSFLKDEQGAIRVPQLDSPGLGAFLNAVGGEYRSARLDESDLGDLGLLDGPRSLRNDGQTVRLDTWADQGYWLLLPLLLLAACAGRRGWLFCLPLLLALPQPSYAFDFEDLWLRPDQQGLHLLKQKRPAEAAKHFEDPQWQGVALYEAGDYSGAAQRFAEGNDAHAHYNRGNALARSGELEAALDAYEQALERQPDLRPALTNKALVENLLKQKNAPPPAEPQDKPAQPNLPGDEPPPATAPPPAVKSETQSEPQTGESASEPPPTTPPQPGANELPDSEPGKEQNTAPLLRPNEDNLEGEQQQALEQWLGKIPDDPGELLRRKFWYEQQQHQDQENIR
;
A
#
# COMPACT_ATOMS: atom_id res chain seq x y z
N MET A 1 3.99 -15.31 5.83
CA MET A 1 3.56 -16.24 6.89
C MET A 1 2.58 -15.50 7.78
N ILE A 2 1.31 -15.93 7.82
CA ILE A 2 0.30 -15.33 8.72
C ILE A 2 0.73 -15.71 10.13
N ALA A 3 1.20 -14.73 10.92
CA ALA A 3 1.42 -14.95 12.33
C ALA A 3 0.04 -15.22 12.95
N LEU A 4 -0.22 -16.47 13.32
CA LEU A 4 -1.49 -16.89 13.93
C LEU A 4 -1.69 -16.26 15.32
N TRP A 5 -0.63 -15.71 15.91
CA TRP A 5 -0.66 -15.09 17.23
C TRP A 5 -1.01 -13.60 17.15
N PRO A 6 -2.12 -13.14 17.78
CA PRO A 6 -2.46 -11.73 17.81
C PRO A 6 -1.49 -10.91 18.67
N HIS A 7 -1.32 -9.65 18.31
CA HIS A 7 -0.80 -8.63 19.21
C HIS A 7 -1.91 -8.20 20.18
N TRP A 8 -1.57 -8.01 21.46
CA TRP A 8 -2.53 -7.64 22.51
C TRP A 8 -2.28 -6.21 22.97
N PHE A 9 -3.23 -5.30 22.72
CA PHE A 9 -3.08 -3.89 23.09
C PHE A 9 -3.10 -3.64 24.61
N ARG A 10 -3.94 -4.40 25.34
CA ARG A 10 -4.32 -4.05 26.72
C ARG A 10 -4.36 -5.28 27.64
N PRO A 11 -3.21 -5.92 27.93
CA PRO A 11 -3.16 -7.16 28.70
C PRO A 11 -3.68 -7.02 30.14
N TRP A 12 -3.70 -5.81 30.70
CA TRP A 12 -4.18 -5.55 32.06
C TRP A 12 -5.66 -5.87 32.28
N TRP A 13 -6.49 -5.98 31.22
CA TRP A 13 -7.88 -6.41 31.37
C TRP A 13 -8.04 -7.85 31.86
N LEU A 14 -6.99 -8.68 31.81
CA LEU A 14 -6.96 -10.00 32.44
C LEU A 14 -7.18 -9.93 33.97
N LEU A 15 -6.90 -8.78 34.60
CA LEU A 15 -7.18 -8.54 36.02
C LEU A 15 -8.68 -8.55 36.37
N LEU A 16 -9.59 -8.58 35.39
CA LEU A 16 -11.02 -8.78 35.62
C LEU A 16 -11.44 -10.25 35.80
N LEU A 17 -10.57 -11.22 35.51
CA LEU A 17 -10.87 -12.64 35.70
C LEU A 17 -11.17 -13.01 37.17
N PRO A 18 -10.40 -12.54 38.18
CA PRO A 18 -10.73 -12.76 39.59
C PRO A 18 -12.08 -12.16 40.00
N ALA A 19 -12.46 -11.01 39.41
CA ALA A 19 -13.75 -10.37 39.69
C ALA A 19 -14.93 -11.22 39.19
N LEU A 20 -14.80 -11.87 38.04
CA LEU A 20 -15.77 -12.87 37.56
C LEU A 20 -15.89 -14.04 38.55
N GLY A 21 -14.75 -14.59 39.00
CA GLY A 21 -14.72 -15.69 39.96
C GLY A 21 -15.42 -15.33 41.28
N TRP A 22 -15.16 -14.12 41.80
CA TRP A 22 -15.82 -13.60 42.99
C TRP A 22 -17.33 -13.40 42.79
N LEU A 23 -17.75 -12.86 41.64
CA LEU A 23 -19.16 -12.67 41.30
C LEU A 23 -19.91 -14.00 41.22
N ILE A 24 -19.35 -15.00 40.52
CA ILE A 24 -19.93 -16.36 40.44
C ILE A 24 -20.02 -16.98 41.83
N TRP A 25 -18.97 -16.86 42.65
CA TRP A 25 -18.97 -17.34 44.03
C TRP A 25 -20.10 -16.69 44.86
N GLN A 26 -20.22 -15.37 44.83
CA GLN A 26 -21.24 -14.63 45.58
C GLN A 26 -22.67 -15.03 45.16
N LEU A 27 -22.91 -15.14 43.86
CA LEU A 27 -24.20 -15.51 43.32
C LEU A 27 -24.52 -16.99 43.59
N TRP A 28 -23.54 -17.91 43.53
CA TRP A 28 -23.73 -19.34 43.86
C TRP A 28 -24.09 -19.53 45.34
N HIS A 29 -23.48 -18.74 46.23
CA HIS A 29 -23.81 -18.74 47.66
C HIS A 29 -25.14 -18.05 48.00
N ARG A 30 -25.72 -17.22 47.11
CA ARG A 30 -27.06 -16.63 47.31
C ARG A 30 -28.20 -17.65 47.25
N GLN A 31 -28.09 -18.69 46.44
CA GLN A 31 -29.11 -19.76 46.35
C GLN A 31 -29.24 -20.57 47.67
N LYS A 32 -28.19 -20.63 48.49
CA LYS A 32 -28.23 -21.33 49.79
C LYS A 32 -28.98 -20.57 50.90
N ARG A 33 -29.46 -19.34 50.66
CA ARG A 33 -30.27 -18.57 51.63
C ARG A 33 -31.73 -19.02 51.72
N ALA A 34 -32.21 -19.90 50.83
CA ALA A 34 -33.52 -20.53 50.96
C ALA A 34 -33.66 -21.35 52.26
N GLY A 35 -32.54 -21.88 52.80
CA GLY A 35 -32.52 -22.63 54.06
C GLY A 35 -32.90 -21.82 55.32
N ARG A 36 -32.84 -20.48 55.27
CA ARG A 36 -33.26 -19.64 56.41
C ARG A 36 -34.78 -19.62 56.62
N TRP A 37 -35.55 -19.80 55.55
CA TRP A 37 -37.02 -19.88 55.63
C TRP A 37 -37.50 -21.25 56.12
N GLN A 38 -36.71 -22.30 55.91
CA GLN A 38 -36.95 -23.63 56.51
C GLN A 38 -36.83 -23.61 58.04
N MET A 39 -36.03 -22.71 58.61
CA MET A 39 -35.93 -22.53 60.07
C MET A 39 -37.14 -21.82 60.70
N ILE A 40 -37.95 -21.12 59.89
CA ILE A 40 -39.06 -20.29 60.38
C ILE A 40 -40.42 -20.93 60.06
N LEU A 41 -40.54 -21.69 58.96
CA LEU A 41 -41.79 -22.38 58.61
C LEU A 41 -41.91 -23.77 59.26
N PRO A 42 -43.13 -24.21 59.64
CA PRO A 42 -43.37 -25.60 60.05
C PRO A 42 -43.14 -26.61 58.91
N PRO A 43 -42.63 -27.82 59.22
CA PRO A 43 -42.21 -28.80 58.19
C PRO A 43 -43.33 -29.26 57.25
N ALA A 44 -44.58 -29.26 57.72
CA ALA A 44 -45.75 -29.63 56.91
C ALA A 44 -46.00 -28.69 55.72
N PHE A 45 -45.54 -27.44 55.77
CA PHE A 45 -45.75 -26.44 54.72
C PHE A 45 -44.53 -26.24 53.81
N HIS A 46 -43.42 -26.92 54.08
CA HIS A 46 -42.19 -26.79 53.29
C HIS A 46 -42.39 -27.27 51.85
N ALA A 47 -43.10 -28.37 51.65
CA ALA A 47 -43.30 -28.97 50.34
C ALA A 47 -44.14 -28.10 49.38
N THR A 48 -44.97 -27.18 49.89
CA THR A 48 -45.91 -26.37 49.09
C THR A 48 -45.54 -24.88 49.03
N LEU A 49 -44.97 -24.31 50.11
CA LEU A 49 -44.61 -22.89 50.16
C LEU A 49 -43.13 -22.63 49.82
N LEU A 50 -42.25 -23.61 50.04
CA LEU A 50 -40.82 -23.49 49.72
C LEU A 50 -40.43 -24.23 48.43
N SER A 51 -41.37 -24.94 47.79
CA SER A 51 -41.23 -25.40 46.42
C SER A 51 -41.36 -24.21 45.47
N GLY A 52 -40.35 -23.35 45.48
CA GLY A 52 -40.11 -22.35 44.45
C GLY A 52 -39.78 -23.02 43.13
N GLY A 53 -40.76 -23.69 42.51
CA GLY A 53 -40.64 -24.46 41.29
C GLY A 53 -39.68 -25.65 41.40
N SER A 54 -40.02 -26.76 40.80
CA SER A 54 -39.04 -27.75 40.33
C SER A 54 -38.20 -27.19 39.18
N GLY A 55 -37.65 -25.98 39.36
CA GLY A 55 -36.70 -25.39 38.44
C GLY A 55 -35.45 -26.22 38.51
N ARG A 56 -35.30 -27.17 37.58
CA ARG A 56 -34.01 -27.80 37.24
C ARG A 56 -32.91 -26.77 37.47
N ASP A 57 -31.95 -27.09 38.33
CA ASP A 57 -30.73 -26.29 38.55
C ASP A 57 -29.95 -26.18 37.24
N SER A 58 -30.45 -25.35 36.33
CA SER A 58 -29.85 -25.17 35.03
C SER A 58 -28.55 -24.43 35.26
N LYS A 59 -27.45 -25.08 34.89
CA LYS A 59 -26.12 -24.45 34.91
C LYS A 59 -25.95 -23.46 33.75
N LEU A 60 -26.88 -23.45 32.79
CA LEU A 60 -26.84 -22.63 31.57
C LEU A 60 -26.63 -21.12 31.81
N PRO A 61 -27.34 -20.42 32.71
CA PRO A 61 -27.10 -18.99 32.95
C PRO A 61 -25.69 -18.71 33.50
N TRP A 62 -25.10 -19.64 34.26
CA TRP A 62 -23.73 -19.51 34.75
C TRP A 62 -22.71 -19.67 33.64
N VAL A 63 -22.92 -20.67 32.77
CA VAL A 63 -22.09 -20.87 31.58
C VAL A 63 -22.19 -19.67 30.65
N ALA A 64 -23.40 -19.16 30.40
CA ALA A 64 -23.63 -17.99 29.58
C ALA A 64 -22.96 -16.73 30.14
N LEU A 65 -23.07 -16.48 31.45
CA LEU A 65 -22.38 -15.37 32.12
C LEU A 65 -20.86 -15.47 32.00
N SER A 66 -20.30 -16.66 32.23
CA SER A 66 -18.86 -16.90 32.10
C SER A 66 -18.35 -16.69 30.68
N VAL A 67 -19.08 -17.20 29.69
CA VAL A 67 -18.75 -17.03 28.26
C VAL A 67 -18.85 -15.56 27.84
N ALA A 68 -19.92 -14.86 28.23
CA ALA A 68 -20.09 -13.44 27.94
C ALA A 68 -18.95 -12.60 28.53
N TRP A 69 -18.58 -12.89 29.78
CA TRP A 69 -17.49 -12.19 30.45
C TRP A 69 -16.14 -12.45 29.79
N LEU A 70 -15.87 -13.71 29.40
CA LEU A 70 -14.64 -14.07 28.69
C LEU A 70 -14.54 -13.40 27.32
N LEU A 71 -15.65 -13.35 26.56
CA LEU A 71 -15.73 -12.61 25.30
C LEU A 71 -15.49 -11.12 25.50
N THR A 72 -16.01 -10.54 26.58
CA THR A 72 -15.81 -9.12 26.92
C THR A 72 -14.35 -8.84 27.25
N ILE A 73 -13.71 -9.70 28.04
CA ILE A 73 -12.28 -9.59 28.36
C ILE A 73 -11.45 -9.69 27.08
N LEU A 74 -11.69 -10.70 26.24
CA LEU A 74 -10.97 -10.85 24.97
C LEU A 74 -11.18 -9.66 24.03
N ALA A 75 -12.39 -9.08 23.97
CA ALA A 75 -12.65 -7.86 23.21
C ALA A 75 -11.84 -6.67 23.74
N LEU A 76 -11.78 -6.51 25.07
CA LEU A 76 -11.07 -5.42 25.74
C LEU A 76 -9.55 -5.57 25.67
N LEU A 77 -9.03 -6.79 25.61
CA LEU A 77 -7.61 -7.05 25.35
C LEU A 77 -7.15 -6.44 24.01
N GLY A 78 -8.08 -6.29 23.05
CA GLY A 78 -7.82 -5.77 21.73
C GLY A 78 -6.84 -6.65 20.96
N PRO A 79 -7.25 -7.86 20.53
CA PRO A 79 -6.42 -8.67 19.66
C PRO A 79 -6.29 -8.00 18.29
N SER A 80 -5.09 -8.05 17.72
CA SER A 80 -4.79 -7.46 16.42
C SER A 80 -3.97 -8.40 15.55
N TRP A 81 -4.33 -8.47 14.26
CA TRP A 81 -3.63 -9.23 13.23
C TRP A 81 -3.20 -8.39 12.04
N GLU A 82 -3.61 -7.12 11.98
CA GLU A 82 -3.34 -6.22 10.87
C GLU A 82 -2.61 -4.98 11.37
N ARG A 83 -1.60 -4.55 10.62
CA ARG A 83 -0.87 -3.30 10.87
C ARG A 83 -1.47 -2.22 9.99
N VAL A 84 -1.80 -1.07 10.57
CA VAL A 84 -2.34 0.08 9.85
C VAL A 84 -1.19 0.96 9.39
N GLU A 85 -1.08 1.17 8.09
CA GLU A 85 -0.18 2.17 7.52
C GLU A 85 -0.85 3.56 7.64
N GLN A 86 -0.32 4.43 8.49
CA GLN A 86 -0.79 5.82 8.60
C GLN A 86 0.13 6.78 7.84
N THR A 87 -0.45 7.71 7.08
CA THR A 87 0.31 8.77 6.41
C THR A 87 0.81 9.77 7.46
N SER A 88 2.12 9.79 7.73
CA SER A 88 2.70 10.81 8.60
C SER A 88 2.65 12.17 7.88
N GLN A 89 1.88 13.11 8.44
CA GLN A 89 1.89 14.49 7.97
C GLN A 89 3.16 15.15 8.51
N LYS A 90 4.14 15.38 7.65
CA LYS A 90 5.36 16.11 8.02
C LYS A 90 5.11 17.61 7.94
N PRO A 91 5.73 18.43 8.80
CA PRO A 91 5.63 19.88 8.68
C PRO A 91 6.10 20.41 7.31
N ALA A 92 5.26 21.22 6.65
CA ALA A 92 5.56 21.86 5.36
C ALA A 92 6.38 23.13 5.54
N ASP A 93 7.66 22.98 5.91
CA ASP A 93 8.59 24.10 5.96
C ASP A 93 10.04 23.65 5.69
N PRO A 94 10.33 23.13 4.48
CA PRO A 94 11.67 22.71 4.11
C PRO A 94 12.60 23.92 3.98
N LEU A 95 13.79 23.82 4.58
CA LEU A 95 14.80 24.87 4.58
C LEU A 95 16.10 24.34 3.96
N VAL A 96 16.70 25.12 3.07
CA VAL A 96 18.09 24.88 2.64
C VAL A 96 18.98 25.98 3.19
N VAL A 97 19.89 25.62 4.08
CA VAL A 97 20.93 26.52 4.57
C VAL A 97 22.11 26.49 3.61
N VAL A 98 22.56 27.65 3.18
CA VAL A 98 23.71 27.85 2.32
C VAL A 98 24.78 28.55 3.15
N LEU A 99 25.86 27.86 3.48
CA LEU A 99 26.92 28.34 4.36
C LEU A 99 28.20 28.65 3.58
N GLU A 100 28.70 29.88 3.74
CA GLU A 100 29.97 30.31 3.17
C GLU A 100 31.16 29.65 3.89
N LEU A 101 32.09 29.08 3.12
CA LEU A 101 33.35 28.46 3.59
C LEU A 101 34.57 29.11 2.92
N THR A 102 34.61 30.44 2.88
CA THR A 102 35.76 31.20 2.38
C THR A 102 36.72 31.57 3.52
N PRO A 103 37.99 31.93 3.24
CA PRO A 103 38.91 32.42 4.25
C PRO A 103 38.39 33.65 5.02
N GLU A 104 37.49 34.45 4.45
CA GLU A 104 36.88 35.61 5.12
C GLU A 104 36.05 35.22 6.34
N MET A 105 35.50 34.00 6.35
CA MET A 105 34.76 33.48 7.48
C MET A 105 35.67 33.13 8.68
N LEU A 106 36.99 33.21 8.54
CA LEU A 106 37.96 33.07 9.64
C LEU A 106 38.29 34.40 10.33
N ALA A 107 37.72 35.52 9.88
CA ALA A 107 37.85 36.81 10.57
C ALA A 107 37.25 36.74 11.99
N THR A 108 37.85 37.50 12.91
CA THR A 108 37.59 37.46 14.37
C THR A 108 36.80 38.68 14.88
N ASP A 109 36.22 39.48 13.99
CA ASP A 109 35.31 40.58 14.32
C ASP A 109 34.00 40.09 14.93
N SER A 110 33.68 38.81 14.74
CA SER A 110 32.71 38.07 15.54
C SER A 110 33.38 36.92 16.27
N PRO A 111 33.55 36.99 17.60
CA PRO A 111 34.33 35.99 18.33
C PRO A 111 33.59 34.64 18.45
N PRO A 112 34.30 33.50 18.33
CA PRO A 112 35.74 33.39 18.08
C PRO A 112 36.12 33.64 16.60
N THR A 113 35.33 33.16 15.65
CA THR A 113 35.41 33.54 14.23
C THR A 113 34.00 33.62 13.65
N ARG A 114 33.84 34.30 12.51
CA ARG A 114 32.55 34.34 11.77
C ARG A 114 32.01 32.92 11.48
N LEU A 115 32.87 31.98 11.09
CA LEU A 115 32.48 30.60 10.81
C LEU A 115 31.96 29.88 12.05
N GLU A 116 32.62 30.06 13.20
CA GLU A 116 32.17 29.45 14.46
C GLU A 116 30.85 30.07 14.94
N GLN A 117 30.66 31.38 14.76
CA GLN A 117 29.36 32.00 15.05
C GLN A 117 28.26 31.48 14.12
N ALA A 118 28.54 31.36 12.81
CA ALA A 118 27.62 30.82 11.83
C ALA A 118 27.23 29.36 12.16
N ARG A 119 28.22 28.53 12.51
CA ARG A 119 28.03 27.14 12.94
C ARG A 119 27.18 27.07 14.19
N ARG A 120 27.45 27.92 15.18
CA ARG A 120 26.67 27.98 16.42
C ARG A 120 25.20 28.33 16.14
N LYS A 121 24.95 29.37 15.35
CA LYS A 121 23.58 29.75 14.95
C LYS A 121 22.88 28.64 14.19
N LEU A 122 23.60 27.94 13.31
CA LEU A 122 23.05 26.80 12.59
C LEU A 122 22.69 25.65 13.55
N PHE A 123 23.48 25.37 14.58
CA PHE A 123 23.11 24.39 15.61
C PHE A 123 21.87 24.78 16.39
N ASP A 124 21.76 26.05 16.78
CA ASP A 124 20.60 26.55 17.52
C ASP A 124 19.34 26.49 16.63
N LEU A 125 19.44 26.86 15.36
CA LEU A 125 18.39 26.73 14.35
C LEU A 125 17.94 25.28 14.16
N LEU A 126 18.89 24.35 13.96
CA LEU A 126 18.62 22.93 13.78
C LEU A 126 17.92 22.33 15.00
N LYS A 127 18.30 22.74 16.22
CA LYS A 127 17.68 22.27 17.46
C LYS A 127 16.20 22.67 17.57
N VAL A 128 15.85 23.89 17.14
CA VAL A 128 14.46 24.37 17.14
C VAL A 128 13.63 23.69 16.05
N ARG A 129 14.28 23.32 14.93
CA ARG A 129 13.63 22.76 13.74
C ARG A 129 13.78 21.24 13.64
N SER A 130 13.79 20.51 14.77
CA SER A 130 13.97 19.04 14.79
C SER A 130 12.94 18.28 13.97
N ASP A 131 11.75 18.85 13.80
CA ASP A 131 10.62 18.18 13.16
C ASP A 131 10.45 18.63 11.69
N ALA A 132 11.29 19.54 11.20
CA ALA A 132 11.24 20.08 9.85
C ALA A 132 12.52 19.75 9.08
N GLN A 133 12.37 19.38 7.81
CA GLN A 133 13.52 18.99 7.01
C GLN A 133 14.42 20.19 6.71
N THR A 134 15.72 20.01 6.94
CA THR A 134 16.75 21.00 6.65
C THR A 134 17.84 20.35 5.80
N ALA A 135 18.22 21.01 4.71
CA ALA A 135 19.40 20.67 3.93
C ALA A 135 20.51 21.70 4.19
N ILE A 136 21.76 21.29 4.03
CA ILE A 136 22.92 22.17 4.19
C ILE A 136 23.79 22.08 2.95
N VAL A 137 24.00 23.22 2.31
CA VAL A 137 24.90 23.43 1.18
C VAL A 137 26.04 24.32 1.66
N VAL A 138 27.27 23.98 1.28
CA VAL A 138 28.46 24.79 1.57
C VAL A 138 29.05 25.31 0.28
N TYR A 139 29.65 26.51 0.31
CA TYR A 139 30.21 27.10 -0.90
C TYR A 139 31.44 27.97 -0.67
N ALA A 140 32.25 28.07 -1.72
CA ALA A 140 33.37 28.99 -1.90
C ALA A 140 33.49 29.27 -3.41
N GLY A 141 34.55 28.80 -4.09
CA GLY A 141 34.63 28.82 -5.55
C GLY A 141 33.71 27.80 -6.24
N SER A 142 33.34 26.74 -5.52
CA SER A 142 32.35 25.73 -5.92
C SER A 142 31.25 25.57 -4.85
N ALA A 143 30.18 24.83 -5.14
CA ALA A 143 29.06 24.59 -4.21
C ALA A 143 28.72 23.10 -4.05
N HIS A 144 28.66 22.63 -2.80
CA HIS A 144 28.50 21.22 -2.46
C HIS A 144 27.41 20.95 -1.44
N THR A 145 26.71 19.83 -1.59
CA THR A 145 25.67 19.41 -0.64
C THR A 145 26.34 18.65 0.50
N LEU A 146 26.34 19.27 1.69
CA LEU A 146 26.84 18.65 2.91
C LEU A 146 25.80 17.67 3.45
N VAL A 147 24.57 18.15 3.64
CA VAL A 147 23.45 17.38 4.15
C VAL A 147 22.27 17.53 3.18
N PRO A 148 21.71 16.44 2.64
CA PRO A 148 20.47 16.51 1.85
C PRO A 148 19.29 16.89 2.74
N LEU A 149 18.12 17.12 2.14
CA LEU A 149 16.92 17.49 2.90
C LEU A 149 16.53 16.36 3.88
N SER A 150 16.77 16.57 5.18
CA SER A 150 16.62 15.57 6.25
C SER A 150 16.16 16.19 7.56
N ASP A 151 15.51 15.40 8.41
CA ASP A 151 15.16 15.70 9.81
C ASP A 151 16.20 15.13 10.81
N ASP A 152 17.24 14.42 10.33
CA ASP A 152 18.28 13.85 11.19
C ASP A 152 19.31 14.90 11.66
N LEU A 153 19.07 15.42 12.86
CA LEU A 153 19.96 16.35 13.53
C LEU A 153 21.30 15.71 13.94
N ALA A 154 21.33 14.42 14.27
CA ALA A 154 22.52 13.79 14.82
C ALA A 154 23.62 13.66 13.76
N THR A 155 23.28 13.19 12.56
CA THR A 155 24.23 13.13 11.44
C THR A 155 24.68 14.51 11.01
N SER A 156 23.77 15.49 10.99
CA SER A 156 24.09 16.86 10.61
C SER A 156 25.13 17.50 11.53
N ARG A 157 25.11 17.18 12.83
CA ARG A 157 26.06 17.76 13.79
C ARG A 157 27.50 17.35 13.55
N ASN A 158 27.75 16.06 13.38
CA ASN A 158 29.09 15.53 13.16
C ASN A 158 29.75 16.11 11.90
N LEU A 159 28.95 16.35 10.85
CA LEU A 159 29.43 16.94 9.59
C LEU A 159 29.72 18.44 9.72
N LEU A 160 28.92 19.17 10.50
CA LEU A 160 29.11 20.60 10.74
C LEU A 160 30.38 20.89 11.54
N ASP A 161 30.72 20.04 12.52
CA ASP A 161 31.92 20.23 13.34
C ASP A 161 33.22 20.12 12.55
N ALA A 162 33.19 19.36 11.46
CA ALA A 162 34.32 19.16 10.57
C ALA A 162 34.59 20.33 9.62
N LEU A 163 33.67 21.29 9.48
CA LEU A 163 33.73 22.30 8.43
C LEU A 163 34.89 23.27 8.60
N LYS A 164 35.70 23.42 7.55
CA LYS A 164 36.77 24.41 7.43
C LYS A 164 36.87 24.89 5.98
N PRO A 165 37.35 26.13 5.72
CA PRO A 165 37.54 26.62 4.35
C PRO A 165 38.45 25.74 3.48
N SER A 166 39.44 25.07 4.09
CA SER A 166 40.38 24.16 3.41
C SER A 166 39.74 22.90 2.82
N LEU A 167 38.47 22.60 3.15
CA LEU A 167 37.72 21.49 2.56
C LEU A 167 37.25 21.78 1.14
N MET A 168 37.11 23.06 0.78
CA MET A 168 36.57 23.45 -0.52
C MET A 168 37.61 23.21 -1.63
N PRO A 169 37.23 22.52 -2.72
CA PRO A 169 38.17 22.19 -3.79
C PRO A 169 38.58 23.41 -4.62
N GLU A 170 37.68 24.38 -4.78
CA GLU A 170 37.93 25.63 -5.49
C GLU A 170 37.80 26.83 -4.55
N SER A 171 38.79 27.71 -4.60
CA SER A 171 38.76 29.00 -3.91
C SER A 171 37.99 30.02 -4.73
N GLY A 172 37.25 30.91 -4.08
CA GLY A 172 36.44 31.94 -4.75
C GLY A 172 35.15 32.23 -3.98
N HIS A 173 34.24 32.97 -4.63
CA HIS A 173 32.92 33.33 -4.11
C HIS A 173 31.87 33.05 -5.19
N ARG A 174 31.09 31.98 -5.02
CA ARG A 174 30.04 31.52 -5.95
C ARG A 174 28.74 31.21 -5.21
N ALA A 175 28.23 32.18 -4.46
CA ALA A 175 26.93 32.08 -3.79
C ALA A 175 25.78 31.79 -4.77
N ASP A 176 25.90 32.25 -6.02
CA ASP A 176 24.97 31.96 -7.11
C ASP A 176 24.82 30.47 -7.39
N LEU A 177 25.94 29.72 -7.48
CA LEU A 177 25.93 28.27 -7.65
C LEU A 177 25.31 27.57 -6.46
N ALA A 178 25.57 28.08 -5.26
CA ALA A 178 25.04 27.53 -4.02
C ALA A 178 23.52 27.70 -3.90
N VAL A 179 23.01 28.88 -4.28
CA VAL A 179 21.56 29.14 -4.38
C VAL A 179 20.91 28.28 -5.47
N ALA A 180 21.56 28.11 -6.63
CA ALA A 180 21.06 27.21 -7.67
C ALA A 180 20.99 25.74 -7.19
N LYS A 181 22.00 25.26 -6.45
CA LYS A 181 22.00 23.93 -5.84
C LYS A 181 20.92 23.80 -4.77
N ALA A 182 20.71 24.84 -3.97
CA ALA A 182 19.62 24.89 -2.99
C ALA A 182 18.24 24.78 -3.63
N LEU A 183 17.99 25.51 -4.73
CA LEU A 183 16.76 25.41 -5.51
C LEU A 183 16.56 24.00 -6.10
N ALA A 184 17.63 23.37 -6.59
CA ALA A 184 17.58 22.00 -7.09
C ALA A 184 17.18 21.00 -5.98
N LEU A 185 17.73 21.14 -4.77
CA LEU A 185 17.36 20.32 -3.61
C LEU A 185 15.89 20.53 -3.21
N LEU A 186 15.41 21.78 -3.19
CA LEU A 186 14.00 22.06 -2.94
C LEU A 186 13.10 21.48 -4.03
N LYS A 187 13.51 21.52 -5.30
CA LYS A 187 12.74 20.91 -6.39
C LYS A 187 12.64 19.39 -6.26
N GLN A 188 13.71 18.72 -5.86
CA GLN A 188 13.78 17.27 -5.70
C GLN A 188 13.07 16.77 -4.43
N GLY A 189 13.33 17.41 -3.29
CA GLY A 189 12.83 16.97 -1.99
C GLY A 189 11.54 17.65 -1.52
N ALA A 190 11.19 18.80 -2.10
CA ALA A 190 10.12 19.66 -1.63
C ALA A 190 9.26 20.28 -2.75
N LEU A 191 9.21 19.69 -3.96
CA LEU A 191 8.40 20.18 -5.09
C LEU A 191 8.63 21.67 -5.43
N GLY A 192 9.81 22.21 -5.12
CA GLY A 192 10.19 23.61 -5.39
C GLY A 192 9.67 24.62 -4.36
N GLN A 193 9.01 24.17 -3.30
CA GLN A 193 8.55 25.01 -2.21
C GLN A 193 9.54 24.94 -1.06
N GLY A 194 9.80 26.07 -0.39
CA GLY A 194 10.68 26.13 0.77
C GLY A 194 11.39 27.47 0.90
N ARG A 195 12.33 27.53 1.84
CA ARG A 195 13.13 28.72 2.13
C ARG A 195 14.61 28.41 1.92
N ILE A 196 15.37 29.42 1.54
CA ILE A 196 16.83 29.34 1.41
C ILE A 196 17.41 30.33 2.41
N LEU A 197 18.27 29.89 3.32
CA LEU A 197 18.99 30.75 4.25
C LEU A 197 20.46 30.82 3.84
N LEU A 198 20.87 31.94 3.27
CA LEU A 198 22.26 32.23 2.96
C LEU A 198 22.96 32.83 4.18
N ILE A 199 23.98 32.16 4.70
CA ILE A 199 24.84 32.62 5.77
C ILE A 199 26.21 32.96 5.18
N GLY A 200 26.56 34.24 5.19
CA GLY A 200 27.80 34.72 4.59
C GLY A 200 28.08 36.18 4.93
N SER A 201 29.16 36.72 4.38
CA SER A 201 29.66 38.05 4.73
C SER A 201 29.63 39.07 3.60
N SER A 202 29.63 38.63 2.34
CA SER A 202 29.57 39.54 1.19
C SER A 202 28.92 38.86 -0.02
N LEU A 203 28.57 39.67 -1.03
CA LEU A 203 28.07 39.20 -2.32
C LEU A 203 28.62 40.14 -3.40
N SER A 204 29.41 39.60 -4.33
CA SER A 204 29.87 40.31 -5.53
C SER A 204 28.71 40.59 -6.49
N GLU A 205 28.93 41.48 -7.47
CA GLU A 205 27.88 41.80 -8.45
C GLU A 205 27.57 40.61 -9.37
N GLU A 206 28.56 39.76 -9.67
CA GLU A 206 28.37 38.52 -10.41
C GLU A 206 27.44 37.56 -9.65
N GLU A 207 27.70 37.35 -8.35
CA GLU A 207 26.86 36.51 -7.50
C GLU A 207 25.43 37.08 -7.39
N ARG A 208 25.30 38.40 -7.21
CA ARG A 208 24.00 39.07 -7.15
C ARG A 208 23.19 38.86 -8.43
N GLN A 209 23.84 38.97 -9.60
CA GLN A 209 23.18 38.74 -10.88
C GLN A 209 22.82 37.26 -11.07
N GLY A 210 23.71 36.34 -10.69
CA GLY A 210 23.46 34.90 -10.74
C GLY A 210 22.27 34.49 -9.87
N ILE A 211 22.21 35.01 -8.64
CA ILE A 211 21.09 34.79 -7.71
C ILE A 211 19.78 35.35 -8.27
N ARG A 212 19.78 36.57 -8.84
CA ARG A 212 18.60 37.14 -9.52
C ARG A 212 18.06 36.23 -10.62
N ASN A 213 18.97 35.72 -11.45
CA ASN A 213 18.62 34.81 -12.54
C ASN A 213 18.08 33.48 -12.01
N ALA A 214 18.71 32.90 -10.98
CA ALA A 214 18.31 31.62 -10.41
C ALA A 214 16.93 31.67 -9.73
N LEU A 215 16.60 32.77 -9.07
CA LEU A 215 15.30 32.97 -8.40
C LEU A 215 14.16 33.33 -9.34
N SER A 216 14.46 33.71 -10.59
CA SER A 216 13.43 34.10 -11.57
C SER A 216 12.45 32.96 -11.84
N GLY A 217 11.18 33.16 -11.49
CA GLY A 217 10.12 32.15 -11.67
C GLY A 217 10.09 31.04 -10.62
N GLN A 218 10.85 31.15 -9.53
CA GLN A 218 10.82 30.20 -8.40
C GLN A 218 9.94 30.73 -7.26
N SER A 219 9.34 29.82 -6.50
CA SER A 219 8.54 30.15 -5.31
C SER A 219 9.33 30.18 -4.00
N ALA A 220 10.64 29.90 -4.04
CA ALA A 220 11.47 29.82 -2.85
C ALA A 220 11.82 31.22 -2.32
N LEU A 221 11.66 31.42 -1.01
CA LEU A 221 12.03 32.67 -0.34
C LEU A 221 13.52 32.66 0.01
N LEU A 222 14.27 33.66 -0.47
CA LEU A 222 15.67 33.85 -0.08
C LEU A 222 15.77 34.71 1.19
N LEU A 223 16.41 34.17 2.21
CA LEU A 223 16.74 34.82 3.46
C LEU A 223 18.26 34.91 3.54
N MET A 224 18.79 36.00 4.07
CA MET A 224 20.23 36.15 4.30
C MET A 224 20.53 36.57 5.73
N LEU A 225 21.50 35.88 6.32
CA LEU A 225 22.10 36.21 7.60
C LEU A 225 23.54 36.66 7.38
N GLY A 226 23.77 37.97 7.51
CA GLY A 226 25.08 38.58 7.36
C GLY A 226 25.95 38.38 8.60
N VAL A 227 27.14 37.79 8.46
CA VAL A 227 28.05 37.54 9.59
C VAL A 227 29.28 38.42 9.48
N GLY A 228 29.57 39.20 10.54
CA GLY A 228 30.70 40.13 10.61
C GLY A 228 30.28 41.54 11.05
N THR A 229 31.21 42.49 11.02
CA THR A 229 30.97 43.90 11.33
C THR A 229 31.41 44.82 10.19
N ALA A 230 30.97 46.08 10.24
CA ALA A 230 31.33 47.09 9.25
C ALA A 230 32.81 47.48 9.33
N GLU A 231 33.42 47.39 10.52
CA GLU A 231 34.85 47.64 10.71
C GLU A 231 35.71 46.53 10.12
N GLY A 232 35.23 45.28 10.22
CA GLY A 232 35.97 44.08 9.81
C GLY A 232 37.11 43.72 10.76
N ALA A 233 37.73 42.56 10.52
CA ALA A 233 38.92 42.11 11.22
C ALA A 233 39.87 41.38 10.27
N PRO A 234 41.20 41.43 10.52
CA PRO A 234 42.15 40.68 9.72
C PRO A 234 41.95 39.17 9.88
N ILE A 235 42.21 38.43 8.80
CA ILE A 235 42.06 36.98 8.77
C ILE A 235 43.37 36.33 9.25
N ALA A 236 43.33 35.64 10.39
CA ALA A 236 44.48 34.89 10.90
C ALA A 236 44.58 33.50 10.22
N GLN A 237 45.79 33.14 9.78
CA GLN A 237 46.11 31.82 9.24
C GLN A 237 46.60 30.89 10.37
N GLU A 238 46.66 29.58 10.10
CA GLU A 238 47.09 28.58 11.08
C GLU A 238 48.53 28.79 11.57
N ASP A 239 49.38 29.44 10.76
CA ASP A 239 50.76 29.80 11.10
C ASP A 239 50.89 31.09 11.93
N GLY A 240 49.76 31.73 12.28
CA GLY A 240 49.70 32.99 13.02
C GLY A 240 49.96 34.24 12.17
N SER A 241 50.19 34.10 10.86
CA SER A 241 50.27 35.23 9.94
C SER A 241 48.88 35.72 9.54
N PHE A 242 48.78 36.96 9.02
CA PHE A 242 47.54 37.46 8.45
C PHE A 242 47.48 37.21 6.94
N LEU A 243 46.28 36.90 6.43
CA LEU A 243 46.04 36.78 5.00
C LEU A 243 46.31 38.12 4.32
N LYS A 244 47.08 38.08 3.22
CA LYS A 244 47.44 39.27 2.43
C LYS A 244 46.76 39.24 1.07
N ASP A 245 46.48 40.42 0.52
CA ASP A 245 46.03 40.59 -0.85
C ASP A 245 47.19 40.46 -1.87
N GLU A 246 46.89 40.57 -3.16
CA GLU A 246 47.87 40.51 -4.24
C GLU A 246 48.93 41.62 -4.17
N GLN A 247 48.62 42.71 -3.47
CA GLN A 247 49.51 43.86 -3.25
C GLN A 247 50.33 43.72 -1.96
N GLY A 248 50.14 42.64 -1.20
CA GLY A 248 50.85 42.34 0.05
C GLY A 248 50.31 43.06 1.29
N ALA A 249 49.20 43.79 1.18
CA ALA A 249 48.51 44.40 2.31
C ALA A 249 47.64 43.38 3.03
N ILE A 250 47.40 43.59 4.33
CA ILE A 250 46.58 42.68 5.14
C ILE A 250 45.11 42.81 4.71
N ARG A 251 44.47 41.68 4.39
CA ARG A 251 43.06 41.65 4.01
C ARG A 251 42.18 41.78 5.26
N VAL A 252 41.29 42.78 5.25
CA VAL A 252 40.32 43.06 6.32
C VAL A 252 38.91 43.06 5.71
N PRO A 253 38.23 41.91 5.62
CA PRO A 253 36.88 41.84 5.06
C PRO A 253 35.87 42.61 5.92
N GLN A 254 34.99 43.38 5.29
CA GLN A 254 33.94 44.17 5.95
C GLN A 254 32.56 43.70 5.54
N LEU A 255 31.59 43.78 6.46
CA LEU A 255 30.20 43.46 6.19
C LEU A 255 29.44 44.70 5.69
N ASP A 256 29.04 44.70 4.42
CA ASP A 256 28.16 45.72 3.83
C ASP A 256 26.68 45.39 4.08
N SER A 257 26.23 45.54 5.33
CA SER A 257 24.83 45.31 5.69
C SER A 257 23.82 46.13 4.87
N PRO A 258 24.04 47.43 4.62
CA PRO A 258 23.11 48.22 3.79
C PRO A 258 22.99 47.72 2.36
N GLY A 259 24.11 47.39 1.70
CA GLY A 259 24.09 46.88 0.33
C GLY A 259 23.46 45.50 0.21
N LEU A 260 23.76 44.60 1.16
CA LEU A 260 23.11 43.29 1.23
C LEU A 260 21.60 43.42 1.49
N GLY A 261 21.19 44.27 2.42
CA GLY A 261 19.78 44.54 2.67
C GLY A 261 19.04 45.10 1.45
N ALA A 262 19.65 46.04 0.73
CA ALA A 262 19.09 46.58 -0.50
C ALA A 262 18.93 45.50 -1.59
N PHE A 263 19.92 44.63 -1.73
CA PHE A 263 19.88 43.52 -2.68
C PHE A 263 18.78 42.49 -2.34
N LEU A 264 18.70 42.04 -1.08
CA LEU A 264 17.70 41.06 -0.64
C LEU A 264 16.27 41.61 -0.82
N ASN A 265 16.03 42.87 -0.47
CA ASN A 265 14.74 43.51 -0.70
C ASN A 265 14.37 43.56 -2.20
N ALA A 266 15.35 43.79 -3.09
CA ALA A 266 15.10 43.84 -4.53
C ALA A 266 14.70 42.47 -5.13
N VAL A 267 15.14 41.36 -4.52
CA VAL A 267 14.74 40.00 -4.94
C VAL A 267 13.55 39.45 -4.16
N GLY A 268 12.90 40.27 -3.33
CA GLY A 268 11.77 39.87 -2.49
C GLY A 268 12.15 38.96 -1.32
N GLY A 269 13.42 38.98 -0.93
CA GLY A 269 13.96 38.27 0.23
C GLY A 269 14.11 39.15 1.46
N GLU A 270 14.64 38.57 2.54
CA GLU A 270 14.88 39.29 3.80
C GLU A 270 16.34 39.19 4.23
N TYR A 271 16.83 40.25 4.87
CA TYR A 271 18.20 40.32 5.41
C TYR A 271 18.18 40.66 6.90
N ARG A 272 19.02 39.97 7.68
CA ARG A 272 19.38 40.35 9.05
C ARG A 272 20.88 40.19 9.26
N SER A 273 21.45 41.04 10.12
CA SER A 273 22.82 40.86 10.60
C SER A 273 22.83 39.90 11.78
N ALA A 274 23.84 39.05 11.85
CA ALA A 274 24.01 38.07 12.90
C ALA A 274 24.21 38.75 14.26
N ARG A 275 23.43 38.34 15.26
CA ARG A 275 23.52 38.80 16.65
C ARG A 275 24.00 37.70 17.57
N LEU A 276 24.31 38.03 18.82
CA LEU A 276 24.69 37.03 19.83
C LEU A 276 23.50 36.21 20.33
N ASP A 277 22.30 36.78 20.27
CA ASP A 277 21.03 36.11 20.58
C ASP A 277 20.37 35.55 19.31
N GLU A 278 19.19 34.94 19.46
CA GLU A 278 18.41 34.33 18.37
C GLU A 278 17.36 35.26 17.77
N SER A 279 17.33 36.54 18.17
CA SER A 279 16.34 37.52 17.67
C SER A 279 16.42 37.71 16.15
N ASP A 280 17.62 37.60 15.57
CA ASP A 280 17.83 37.65 14.13
C ASP A 280 17.18 36.48 13.37
N LEU A 281 17.28 35.26 13.89
CA LEU A 281 16.60 34.08 13.34
C LEU A 281 15.08 34.16 13.52
N GLY A 282 14.63 34.72 14.64
CA GLY A 282 13.21 35.00 14.91
C GLY A 282 12.63 36.02 13.93
N ASP A 283 13.35 37.12 13.69
CA ASP A 283 12.97 38.16 12.73
C ASP A 283 12.86 37.64 11.29
N LEU A 284 13.67 36.64 10.92
CA LEU A 284 13.59 35.94 9.62
C LEU A 284 12.47 34.88 9.59
N GLY A 285 11.68 34.75 10.66
CA GLY A 285 10.60 33.77 10.81
C GLY A 285 11.08 32.33 10.80
N LEU A 286 12.35 32.07 11.14
CA LEU A 286 12.94 30.72 11.09
C LEU A 286 12.70 29.92 12.37
N LEU A 287 12.43 30.61 13.47
CA LEU A 287 12.10 30.02 14.77
C LEU A 287 10.60 29.79 14.96
N ASP A 288 9.75 30.32 14.08
CA ASP A 288 8.33 30.05 14.10
C ASP A 288 8.07 28.57 13.81
N GLY A 289 7.10 28.00 14.52
CA GLY A 289 6.60 26.66 14.23
C GLY A 289 6.09 26.56 12.78
N PRO A 290 6.06 25.34 12.22
CA PRO A 290 5.68 25.13 10.82
C PRO A 290 4.28 25.69 10.54
N ARG A 291 4.20 26.65 9.61
CA ARG A 291 2.96 27.37 9.28
C ARG A 291 1.96 26.53 8.48
N SER A 292 2.38 25.38 7.96
CA SER A 292 1.52 24.43 7.25
C SER A 292 1.99 22.99 7.45
N LEU A 293 1.08 22.02 7.30
CA LEU A 293 1.38 20.59 7.32
C LEU A 293 1.42 20.09 5.87
N ARG A 294 2.48 19.37 5.51
CA ARG A 294 2.63 18.73 4.20
C ARG A 294 2.14 17.30 4.26
N ASN A 295 1.38 16.91 3.24
CA ASN A 295 1.17 15.50 2.94
C ASN A 295 2.13 15.13 1.81
N ASP A 296 3.30 14.61 2.16
CA ASP A 296 4.33 14.22 1.19
C ASP A 296 3.99 12.94 0.41
N GLY A 297 2.82 12.33 0.66
CA GLY A 297 2.44 11.04 0.06
C GLY A 297 3.34 9.88 0.48
N GLN A 298 4.40 10.14 1.26
CA GLN A 298 5.26 9.14 1.87
C GLN A 298 4.48 8.49 3.02
N THR A 299 4.01 7.28 2.79
CA THR A 299 3.49 6.39 3.82
C THR A 299 4.65 5.95 4.71
N VAL A 300 5.00 6.79 5.70
CA VAL A 300 5.86 6.33 6.79
C VAL A 300 5.09 5.24 7.52
N ARG A 301 5.57 4.00 7.43
CA ARG A 301 5.03 2.87 8.20
C ARG A 301 5.26 3.12 9.69
N LEU A 302 4.35 3.85 10.31
CA LEU A 302 4.20 3.80 11.76
C LEU A 302 3.67 2.41 12.09
N ASP A 303 4.44 1.65 12.88
CA ASP A 303 4.17 0.25 13.21
C ASP A 303 3.02 0.15 14.22
N THR A 304 1.83 0.65 13.84
CA THR A 304 0.62 0.64 14.67
C THR A 304 -0.28 -0.51 14.25
N TRP A 305 -0.73 -1.29 15.22
CA TRP A 305 -1.65 -2.41 15.00
C TRP A 305 -3.11 -1.90 14.90
N ALA A 306 -4.00 -2.64 14.26
CA ALA A 306 -5.44 -2.33 14.20
C ALA A 306 -6.17 -3.08 15.32
N ASP A 307 -6.86 -2.41 16.24
CA ASP A 307 -7.68 -3.10 17.26
C ASP A 307 -8.85 -3.83 16.57
N GLN A 308 -8.83 -5.17 16.60
CA GLN A 308 -9.87 -6.03 16.03
C GLN A 308 -10.75 -6.69 17.10
N GLY A 309 -10.65 -6.26 18.36
CA GLY A 309 -11.45 -6.79 19.46
C GLY A 309 -12.96 -6.59 19.28
N TYR A 310 -13.37 -5.63 18.47
CA TYR A 310 -14.77 -5.35 18.17
C TYR A 310 -15.52 -6.52 17.51
N TRP A 311 -14.83 -7.44 16.81
CA TRP A 311 -15.47 -8.64 16.23
C TRP A 311 -16.09 -9.55 17.29
N LEU A 312 -15.51 -9.56 18.50
CA LEU A 312 -16.01 -10.35 19.63
C LEU A 312 -17.29 -9.75 20.25
N LEU A 313 -17.66 -8.52 19.89
CA LEU A 313 -18.93 -7.92 20.30
C LEU A 313 -20.13 -8.56 19.61
N LEU A 314 -19.97 -9.12 18.40
CA LEU A 314 -21.07 -9.80 17.68
C LEU A 314 -21.59 -11.05 18.42
N PRO A 315 -20.75 -12.05 18.79
CA PRO A 315 -21.22 -13.18 19.58
C PRO A 315 -21.66 -12.76 20.98
N LEU A 316 -21.04 -11.72 21.57
CA LEU A 316 -21.47 -11.17 22.85
C LEU A 316 -22.88 -10.57 22.77
N LEU A 317 -23.20 -9.85 21.70
CA LEU A 317 -24.52 -9.26 21.44
C LEU A 317 -25.57 -10.35 21.27
N LEU A 318 -25.25 -11.44 20.57
CA LEU A 318 -26.14 -12.60 20.44
C LEU A 318 -26.44 -13.23 21.82
N LEU A 319 -25.42 -13.40 22.65
CA LEU A 319 -25.57 -13.95 24.00
C LEU A 319 -26.38 -13.00 24.90
N ALA A 320 -26.14 -11.69 24.80
CA ALA A 320 -26.90 -10.66 25.51
C ALA A 320 -28.38 -10.63 25.06
N ALA A 321 -28.65 -10.79 23.76
CA ALA A 321 -30.01 -10.89 23.24
C ALA A 321 -30.76 -12.11 23.81
N CYS A 322 -30.08 -13.25 23.96
CA CYS A 322 -30.63 -14.45 24.60
C CYS A 322 -30.94 -14.27 26.11
N ALA A 323 -30.30 -13.31 26.78
CA ALA A 323 -30.52 -13.02 28.20
C ALA A 323 -31.78 -12.17 28.48
N GLY A 324 -32.29 -11.45 27.46
CA GLY A 324 -33.29 -10.38 27.63
C GLY A 324 -34.72 -10.82 28.01
N ARG A 325 -35.20 -12.03 27.68
CA ARG A 325 -36.55 -12.49 28.10
C ARG A 325 -36.82 -13.97 27.81
N ARG A 326 -37.51 -14.64 28.75
CA ARG A 326 -37.97 -16.05 28.65
C ARG A 326 -38.83 -16.29 27.39
N GLY A 327 -38.24 -16.95 26.38
CA GLY A 327 -38.99 -17.84 25.46
C GLY A 327 -39.38 -17.33 24.07
N TRP A 328 -39.33 -16.03 23.75
CA TRP A 328 -39.79 -15.55 22.42
C TRP A 328 -38.75 -15.69 21.30
N LEU A 329 -37.45 -15.68 21.61
CA LEU A 329 -36.41 -15.81 20.58
C LEU A 329 -36.18 -17.25 20.09
N PHE A 330 -36.73 -18.25 20.78
CA PHE A 330 -36.80 -19.63 20.24
C PHE A 330 -37.79 -19.75 19.07
N CYS A 331 -38.62 -18.73 18.83
CA CYS A 331 -39.54 -18.68 17.69
C CYS A 331 -38.89 -18.13 16.40
N LEU A 332 -37.72 -17.51 16.49
CA LEU A 332 -36.99 -17.00 15.32
C LEU A 332 -36.49 -18.12 14.38
N PRO A 333 -35.93 -19.25 14.88
CA PRO A 333 -35.69 -20.42 14.02
C PRO A 333 -36.97 -21.14 13.60
N LEU A 334 -38.11 -20.95 14.29
CA LEU A 334 -39.40 -21.53 13.92
C LEU A 334 -40.09 -20.75 12.78
N LEU A 335 -39.78 -19.46 12.64
CA LEU A 335 -40.15 -18.64 11.48
C LEU A 335 -39.42 -19.08 10.19
N LEU A 336 -38.26 -19.73 10.32
CA LEU A 336 -37.52 -20.35 9.22
C LEU A 336 -37.99 -21.77 8.89
N ALA A 337 -38.91 -22.34 9.67
CA ALA A 337 -39.44 -23.70 9.52
C ALA A 337 -40.90 -23.75 9.00
N LEU A 338 -41.39 -22.65 8.41
CA LEU A 338 -42.62 -22.70 7.62
C LEU A 338 -42.29 -23.35 6.26
N PRO A 339 -43.08 -24.32 5.77
CA PRO A 339 -42.87 -24.88 4.45
C PRO A 339 -43.13 -23.78 3.42
N GLN A 340 -42.06 -23.23 2.85
CA GLN A 340 -42.18 -22.34 1.69
C GLN A 340 -42.34 -23.21 0.43
N PRO A 341 -43.16 -22.78 -0.56
CA PRO A 341 -43.06 -23.35 -1.90
C PRO A 341 -41.62 -23.23 -2.35
N SER A 342 -41.02 -24.35 -2.74
CA SER A 342 -39.63 -24.39 -3.18
C SER A 342 -39.47 -23.53 -4.43
N TYR A 343 -38.91 -22.33 -4.27
CA TYR A 343 -38.26 -21.62 -5.36
C TYR A 343 -36.80 -22.07 -5.34
N ALA A 344 -36.36 -22.77 -6.39
CA ALA A 344 -34.95 -23.06 -6.59
C ALA A 344 -34.27 -21.72 -6.89
N PHE A 345 -33.61 -21.17 -5.88
CA PHE A 345 -32.86 -19.93 -5.97
C PHE A 345 -31.42 -20.28 -6.29
N ASP A 346 -30.97 -20.00 -7.52
CA ASP A 346 -29.59 -20.20 -7.92
C ASP A 346 -28.79 -18.91 -7.77
N PHE A 347 -27.49 -19.02 -7.51
CA PHE A 347 -26.63 -17.86 -7.26
C PHE A 347 -26.60 -16.87 -8.43
N GLU A 348 -26.85 -17.33 -9.66
CA GLU A 348 -26.91 -16.48 -10.85
C GLU A 348 -28.15 -15.57 -10.88
N ASP A 349 -29.24 -15.94 -10.19
CA ASP A 349 -30.48 -15.15 -10.10
C ASP A 349 -30.30 -13.85 -9.31
N LEU A 350 -29.25 -13.76 -8.48
CA LEU A 350 -28.89 -12.54 -7.73
C LEU A 350 -28.38 -11.42 -8.64
N TRP A 351 -27.83 -11.76 -9.81
CA TRP A 351 -27.03 -10.85 -10.62
C TRP A 351 -27.54 -10.71 -12.06
N LEU A 352 -28.28 -11.68 -12.57
CA LEU A 352 -28.77 -11.71 -13.95
C LEU A 352 -30.28 -11.90 -14.00
N ARG A 353 -30.94 -11.18 -14.90
CA ARG A 353 -32.37 -11.40 -15.20
C ARG A 353 -32.55 -12.70 -16.00
N PRO A 354 -33.72 -13.38 -15.93
CA PRO A 354 -33.98 -14.60 -16.68
C PRO A 354 -33.68 -14.49 -18.18
N ASP A 355 -34.07 -13.39 -18.83
CA ASP A 355 -33.74 -13.14 -20.24
C ASP A 355 -32.23 -13.02 -20.52
N GLN A 356 -31.44 -12.50 -19.57
CA GLN A 356 -29.99 -12.39 -19.71
C GLN A 356 -29.32 -13.76 -19.56
N GLN A 357 -29.83 -14.60 -18.66
CA GLN A 357 -29.41 -16.00 -18.54
C GLN A 357 -29.75 -16.78 -19.82
N GLY A 358 -30.96 -16.61 -20.35
CA GLY A 358 -31.37 -17.18 -21.64
C GLY A 358 -30.45 -16.76 -22.79
N LEU A 359 -30.09 -15.47 -22.88
CA LEU A 359 -29.17 -14.99 -23.90
C LEU A 359 -27.75 -15.56 -23.75
N HIS A 360 -27.26 -15.74 -22.52
CA HIS A 360 -26.00 -16.42 -22.25
C HIS A 360 -26.02 -17.88 -22.73
N LEU A 361 -27.12 -18.60 -22.45
CA LEU A 361 -27.31 -19.98 -22.91
C LEU A 361 -27.37 -20.09 -24.44
N LEU A 362 -28.00 -19.13 -25.13
CA LEU A 362 -27.97 -19.06 -26.60
C LEU A 362 -26.54 -18.90 -27.13
N LYS A 363 -25.75 -18.00 -26.54
CA LYS A 363 -24.33 -17.83 -26.92
C LYS A 363 -23.51 -19.10 -26.71
N GLN A 364 -23.87 -19.90 -25.72
CA GLN A 364 -23.25 -21.20 -25.43
C GLN A 364 -23.78 -22.35 -26.31
N LYS A 365 -24.62 -22.05 -27.31
CA LYS A 365 -25.26 -23.04 -28.20
C LYS A 365 -26.17 -24.05 -27.47
N ARG A 366 -26.86 -23.59 -26.41
CA ARG A 366 -27.84 -24.39 -25.65
C ARG A 366 -29.25 -23.81 -25.78
N PRO A 367 -29.86 -23.84 -26.98
CA PRO A 367 -31.11 -23.12 -27.26
C PRO A 367 -32.35 -23.70 -26.57
N ALA A 368 -32.42 -25.03 -26.41
CA ALA A 368 -33.54 -25.68 -25.72
C ALA A 368 -33.61 -25.33 -24.22
N GLU A 369 -32.46 -25.05 -23.61
CA GLU A 369 -32.39 -24.59 -22.22
C GLU A 369 -32.65 -23.09 -22.13
N ALA A 370 -32.07 -22.30 -23.03
CA ALA A 370 -32.32 -20.86 -23.11
C ALA A 370 -33.82 -20.52 -23.19
N ALA A 371 -34.59 -21.30 -23.98
CA ALA A 371 -36.03 -21.14 -24.11
C ALA A 371 -36.80 -21.26 -22.77
N LYS A 372 -36.24 -21.92 -21.75
CA LYS A 372 -36.88 -22.04 -20.43
C LYS A 372 -36.65 -20.81 -19.55
N HIS A 373 -35.64 -19.99 -19.86
CA HIS A 373 -35.26 -18.82 -19.06
C HIS A 373 -35.84 -17.51 -19.63
N PHE A 374 -36.18 -17.44 -20.92
CA PHE A 374 -36.79 -16.23 -21.48
C PHE A 374 -38.22 -16.03 -20.99
N GLU A 375 -38.47 -14.84 -20.44
CA GLU A 375 -39.81 -14.33 -20.14
C GLU A 375 -40.42 -13.62 -21.35
N ASP A 376 -39.60 -13.00 -22.19
CA ASP A 376 -40.06 -12.37 -23.44
C ASP A 376 -40.46 -13.44 -24.49
N PRO A 377 -41.74 -13.48 -24.94
CA PRO A 377 -42.21 -14.49 -25.88
C PRO A 377 -41.46 -14.49 -27.23
N GLN A 378 -40.97 -13.33 -27.69
CA GLN A 378 -40.24 -13.24 -28.95
C GLN A 378 -38.85 -13.86 -28.82
N TRP A 379 -38.13 -13.57 -27.73
CA TRP A 379 -36.83 -14.20 -27.47
C TRP A 379 -36.95 -15.69 -27.17
N GLN A 380 -38.02 -16.09 -26.46
CA GLN A 380 -38.35 -17.50 -26.27
C GLN A 380 -38.62 -18.19 -27.61
N GLY A 381 -39.35 -17.56 -28.51
CA GLY A 381 -39.60 -18.05 -29.87
C GLY A 381 -38.32 -18.23 -30.69
N VAL A 382 -37.37 -17.29 -30.60
CA VAL A 382 -36.05 -17.40 -31.25
C VAL A 382 -35.28 -18.59 -30.71
N ALA A 383 -35.24 -18.75 -29.38
CA ALA A 383 -34.56 -19.88 -28.75
C ALA A 383 -35.17 -21.23 -29.14
N LEU A 384 -36.51 -21.33 -29.20
CA LEU A 384 -37.20 -22.55 -29.67
C LEU A 384 -36.92 -22.84 -31.15
N TYR A 385 -36.88 -21.80 -31.99
CA TYR A 385 -36.56 -21.94 -33.41
C TYR A 385 -35.14 -22.47 -33.61
N GLU A 386 -34.16 -21.96 -32.87
CA GLU A 386 -32.77 -22.48 -32.89
C GLU A 386 -32.66 -23.89 -32.29
N ALA A 387 -33.52 -24.23 -31.34
CA ALA A 387 -33.61 -25.58 -30.78
C ALA A 387 -34.27 -26.60 -31.74
N GLY A 388 -34.84 -26.14 -32.85
CA GLY A 388 -35.56 -26.96 -33.83
C GLY A 388 -37.01 -27.26 -33.48
N ASP A 389 -37.54 -26.70 -32.38
CA ASP A 389 -38.98 -26.75 -32.07
C ASP A 389 -39.71 -25.62 -32.79
N TYR A 390 -39.89 -25.81 -34.10
CA TYR A 390 -40.53 -24.83 -34.96
C TYR A 390 -42.01 -24.63 -34.64
N SER A 391 -42.72 -25.67 -34.17
CA SER A 391 -44.10 -25.57 -33.71
C SER A 391 -44.23 -24.68 -32.48
N GLY A 392 -43.38 -24.89 -31.47
CA GLY A 392 -43.36 -24.07 -30.25
C GLY A 392 -42.93 -22.63 -30.55
N ALA A 393 -41.94 -22.45 -31.42
CA ALA A 393 -41.52 -21.12 -31.88
C ALA A 393 -42.66 -20.35 -32.55
N ALA A 394 -43.41 -21.00 -33.46
CA ALA A 394 -44.55 -20.36 -34.12
C ALA A 394 -45.65 -19.94 -33.14
N GLN A 395 -45.90 -20.72 -32.10
CA GLN A 395 -46.86 -20.37 -31.04
C GLN A 395 -46.42 -19.14 -30.25
N ARG A 396 -45.14 -19.09 -29.85
CA ARG A 396 -44.57 -17.95 -29.11
C ARG A 396 -44.52 -16.68 -29.94
N PHE A 397 -44.13 -16.78 -31.20
CA PHE A 397 -44.14 -15.62 -32.11
C PHE A 397 -45.56 -15.08 -32.36
N ALA A 398 -46.59 -15.93 -32.32
CA ALA A 398 -47.98 -15.52 -32.48
C ALA A 398 -48.50 -14.59 -31.36
N GLU A 399 -47.81 -14.52 -30.22
CA GLU A 399 -48.15 -13.61 -29.13
C GLU A 399 -47.75 -12.15 -29.44
N GLY A 400 -46.87 -11.93 -30.42
CA GLY A 400 -46.50 -10.61 -30.93
C GLY A 400 -47.40 -10.16 -32.09
N ASN A 401 -47.57 -8.84 -32.26
CA ASN A 401 -48.39 -8.28 -33.35
C ASN A 401 -47.63 -7.32 -34.28
N ASP A 402 -46.31 -7.23 -34.15
CA ASP A 402 -45.48 -6.44 -35.06
C ASP A 402 -45.08 -7.25 -36.32
N ALA A 403 -44.52 -6.55 -37.31
CA ALA A 403 -44.11 -7.17 -38.57
C ALA A 403 -43.03 -8.26 -38.39
N HIS A 404 -42.13 -8.09 -37.42
CA HIS A 404 -41.04 -9.03 -37.17
C HIS A 404 -41.52 -10.33 -36.50
N ALA A 405 -42.46 -10.23 -35.56
CA ALA A 405 -43.12 -11.37 -34.94
C ALA A 405 -43.84 -12.24 -35.98
N HIS A 406 -44.62 -11.62 -36.87
CA HIS A 406 -45.31 -12.33 -37.97
C HIS A 406 -44.32 -12.93 -38.98
N TYR A 407 -43.25 -12.22 -39.32
CA TYR A 407 -42.18 -12.76 -40.17
C TYR A 407 -41.49 -13.98 -39.54
N ASN A 408 -41.13 -13.90 -38.25
CA ASN A 408 -40.50 -14.98 -37.52
C ASN A 408 -41.44 -16.19 -37.34
N ARG A 409 -42.73 -15.93 -37.11
CA ARG A 409 -43.78 -16.96 -37.14
C ARG A 409 -43.87 -17.64 -38.50
N GLY A 410 -43.84 -16.89 -39.60
CA GLY A 410 -43.81 -17.44 -40.96
C GLY A 410 -42.60 -18.32 -41.21
N ASN A 411 -41.42 -17.93 -40.72
CA ASN A 411 -40.21 -18.75 -40.81
C ASN A 411 -40.36 -20.07 -40.04
N ALA A 412 -40.89 -20.00 -38.82
CA ALA A 412 -41.14 -21.18 -37.99
C ALA A 412 -42.14 -22.13 -38.65
N LEU A 413 -43.28 -21.63 -39.14
CA LEU A 413 -44.29 -22.44 -39.84
C LEU A 413 -43.75 -23.05 -41.15
N ALA A 414 -42.95 -22.30 -41.91
CA ALA A 414 -42.35 -22.82 -43.12
C ALA A 414 -41.39 -24.00 -42.82
N ARG A 415 -40.65 -23.92 -41.71
CA ARG A 415 -39.75 -25.00 -41.24
C ARG A 415 -40.51 -26.19 -40.63
N SER A 416 -41.68 -25.98 -40.03
CA SER A 416 -42.56 -27.07 -39.57
C SER A 416 -43.29 -27.78 -40.72
N GLY A 417 -43.26 -27.22 -41.93
CA GLY A 417 -43.89 -27.77 -43.13
C GLY A 417 -45.32 -27.26 -43.38
N GLU A 418 -45.80 -26.33 -42.54
CA GLU A 418 -47.09 -25.66 -42.66
C GLU A 418 -46.97 -24.46 -43.62
N LEU A 419 -46.71 -24.78 -44.90
CA LEU A 419 -46.37 -23.78 -45.92
C LEU A 419 -47.50 -22.79 -46.19
N GLU A 420 -48.75 -23.23 -46.16
CA GLU A 420 -49.92 -22.35 -46.34
C GLU A 420 -50.04 -21.35 -45.18
N ALA A 421 -49.94 -21.82 -43.94
CA ALA A 421 -49.98 -20.94 -42.77
C ALA A 421 -48.77 -19.99 -42.70
N ALA A 422 -47.62 -20.41 -43.23
CA ALA A 422 -46.45 -19.56 -43.35
C ALA A 422 -46.67 -18.40 -44.33
N LEU A 423 -47.37 -18.62 -45.45
CA LEU A 423 -47.74 -17.54 -46.38
C LEU A 423 -48.62 -16.50 -45.71
N ASP A 424 -49.66 -16.93 -44.98
CA ASP A 424 -50.55 -16.03 -44.24
C ASP A 424 -49.78 -15.18 -43.22
N ALA A 425 -48.79 -15.78 -42.54
CA ALA A 425 -47.94 -15.07 -41.58
C ALA A 425 -47.01 -14.05 -42.27
N TYR A 426 -46.43 -14.37 -43.43
CA TYR A 426 -45.64 -13.40 -44.20
C TYR A 426 -46.50 -12.26 -44.77
N GLU A 427 -47.73 -12.55 -45.19
CA GLU A 427 -48.68 -11.52 -45.62
C GLU A 427 -49.02 -10.57 -44.47
N GLN A 428 -49.33 -11.11 -43.29
CA GLN A 428 -49.54 -10.30 -42.08
C GLN A 428 -48.32 -9.42 -41.76
N ALA A 429 -47.09 -9.95 -41.91
CA ALA A 429 -45.87 -9.16 -41.73
C ALA A 429 -45.78 -8.00 -42.74
N LEU A 430 -46.11 -8.25 -44.01
CA LEU A 430 -46.06 -7.27 -45.09
C LEU A 430 -47.19 -6.24 -45.04
N GLU A 431 -48.36 -6.59 -44.52
CA GLU A 431 -49.43 -5.62 -44.23
C GLU A 431 -48.95 -4.56 -43.23
N ARG A 432 -48.13 -4.97 -42.26
CA ARG A 432 -47.61 -4.10 -41.19
C ARG A 432 -46.37 -3.35 -41.65
N GLN A 433 -45.53 -3.98 -42.47
CA GLN A 433 -44.35 -3.37 -43.07
C GLN A 433 -44.18 -3.81 -44.54
N PRO A 434 -44.75 -3.05 -45.50
CA PRO A 434 -44.76 -3.43 -46.91
C PRO A 434 -43.37 -3.63 -47.53
N ASP A 435 -42.38 -2.90 -47.04
CA ASP A 435 -41.01 -2.92 -47.55
C ASP A 435 -40.10 -3.95 -46.83
N LEU A 436 -40.66 -4.86 -46.03
CA LEU A 436 -39.89 -5.89 -45.31
C LEU A 436 -39.34 -6.95 -46.29
N ARG A 437 -38.19 -6.64 -46.90
CA ARG A 437 -37.54 -7.48 -47.92
C ARG A 437 -37.40 -8.96 -47.53
N PRO A 438 -36.99 -9.32 -46.29
CA PRO A 438 -36.89 -10.73 -45.90
C PRO A 438 -38.22 -11.49 -45.98
N ALA A 439 -39.34 -10.82 -45.66
CA ALA A 439 -40.67 -11.43 -45.76
C ALA A 439 -41.09 -11.61 -47.22
N LEU A 440 -40.81 -10.64 -48.10
CA LEU A 440 -41.06 -10.77 -49.55
C LEU A 440 -40.29 -11.96 -50.15
N THR A 441 -39.02 -12.12 -49.81
CA THR A 441 -38.18 -13.20 -50.33
C THR A 441 -38.63 -14.57 -49.81
N ASN A 442 -38.95 -14.68 -48.52
CA ASN A 442 -39.34 -15.96 -47.93
C ASN A 442 -40.75 -16.37 -48.37
N LYS A 443 -41.66 -15.40 -48.52
CA LYS A 443 -42.99 -15.64 -49.12
C LYS A 443 -42.86 -16.22 -50.53
N ALA A 444 -42.08 -15.58 -51.40
CA ALA A 444 -41.87 -16.05 -52.78
C ALA A 444 -41.25 -17.46 -52.82
N LEU A 445 -40.33 -17.77 -51.89
CA LEU A 445 -39.76 -19.10 -51.76
C LEU A 445 -40.82 -20.15 -51.39
N VAL A 446 -41.65 -19.86 -50.38
CA VAL A 446 -42.72 -20.77 -49.93
C VAL A 446 -43.79 -20.96 -51.02
N GLU A 447 -44.15 -19.92 -51.76
CA GLU A 447 -45.06 -20.04 -52.92
C GLU A 447 -44.51 -20.98 -54.00
N ASN A 448 -43.20 -20.90 -54.27
CA ASN A 448 -42.56 -21.81 -55.23
C ASN A 448 -42.52 -23.25 -54.71
N LEU A 449 -42.27 -23.46 -53.42
CA LEU A 449 -42.32 -24.79 -52.80
C LEU A 449 -43.72 -25.40 -52.88
N LEU A 450 -44.77 -24.61 -52.66
CA LEU A 450 -46.16 -25.06 -52.82
C LEU A 450 -46.49 -25.41 -54.27
N LYS A 451 -46.03 -24.61 -55.24
CA LYS A 451 -46.17 -24.92 -56.67
C LYS A 451 -45.48 -26.22 -57.06
N GLN A 452 -44.28 -26.49 -56.52
CA GLN A 452 -43.56 -27.74 -56.76
C GLN A 452 -44.24 -28.95 -56.11
N LYS A 453 -44.75 -28.81 -54.89
CA LYS A 453 -45.50 -29.87 -54.18
C LYS A 453 -46.79 -30.26 -54.91
N ASN A 454 -47.42 -29.30 -55.59
CA ASN A 454 -48.65 -29.49 -56.34
C ASN A 454 -48.41 -29.85 -57.83
N ALA A 455 -47.16 -29.98 -58.28
CA ALA A 455 -46.82 -30.42 -59.63
C ALA A 455 -46.85 -31.98 -59.71
N PRO A 456 -47.42 -32.57 -60.77
CA PRO A 456 -47.42 -34.02 -60.95
C PRO A 456 -45.99 -34.58 -61.10
N PRO A 457 -45.69 -35.79 -60.58
CA PRO A 457 -44.35 -36.36 -60.67
C PRO A 457 -43.94 -36.54 -62.15
N PRO A 458 -42.66 -36.35 -62.51
CA PRO A 458 -42.19 -36.54 -63.87
C PRO A 458 -42.33 -38.02 -64.28
N ALA A 459 -42.82 -38.26 -65.50
CA ALA A 459 -42.94 -39.59 -66.07
C ALA A 459 -41.54 -40.25 -66.24
N GLU A 460 -41.40 -41.48 -65.73
CA GLU A 460 -40.23 -42.32 -65.94
C GLU A 460 -39.99 -42.62 -67.43
N PRO A 461 -38.76 -42.56 -67.94
CA PRO A 461 -38.37 -43.25 -69.16
C PRO A 461 -38.04 -44.72 -68.89
N GLN A 462 -38.73 -45.62 -69.60
CA GLN A 462 -38.47 -47.06 -69.62
C GLN A 462 -37.27 -47.45 -70.52
N ASP A 463 -36.66 -48.58 -70.13
CA ASP A 463 -35.88 -49.57 -70.89
C ASP A 463 -34.36 -49.37 -71.13
N LYS A 464 -33.55 -50.13 -70.36
CA LYS A 464 -32.77 -51.33 -70.83
C LYS A 464 -31.90 -51.94 -69.70
N PRO A 465 -31.41 -53.20 -69.80
CA PRO A 465 -32.11 -54.43 -69.41
C PRO A 465 -31.41 -55.20 -68.28
N ALA A 466 -32.14 -56.18 -67.75
CA ALA A 466 -31.74 -57.06 -66.65
C ALA A 466 -30.53 -57.98 -66.94
N GLN A 467 -29.72 -58.20 -65.91
CA GLN A 467 -28.88 -59.39 -65.70
C GLN A 467 -29.18 -59.98 -64.29
N PRO A 468 -28.97 -61.30 -64.08
CA PRO A 468 -29.91 -62.14 -63.34
C PRO A 468 -29.53 -62.46 -61.89
N ASN A 469 -30.57 -62.84 -61.14
CA ASN A 469 -30.63 -63.35 -59.77
C ASN A 469 -29.61 -64.43 -59.36
N LEU A 470 -29.20 -64.39 -58.08
CA LEU A 470 -29.31 -65.48 -57.06
C LEU A 470 -28.75 -64.99 -55.69
N PRO A 471 -29.11 -65.58 -54.53
CA PRO A 471 -30.04 -64.93 -53.59
C PRO A 471 -29.54 -64.80 -52.13
N GLY A 472 -30.25 -63.98 -51.35
CA GLY A 472 -30.67 -64.33 -50.00
C GLY A 472 -29.75 -64.00 -48.81
N ASP A 473 -30.25 -63.04 -48.03
CA ASP A 473 -30.24 -62.97 -46.57
C ASP A 473 -29.09 -62.29 -45.78
N GLU A 474 -29.56 -61.24 -45.10
CA GLU A 474 -29.16 -60.60 -43.84
C GLU A 474 -27.77 -59.94 -43.70
N PRO A 475 -27.74 -58.63 -43.34
CA PRO A 475 -26.52 -57.96 -42.93
C PRO A 475 -26.30 -58.04 -41.40
N PRO A 476 -25.15 -58.55 -40.93
CA PRO A 476 -24.60 -58.22 -39.62
C PRO A 476 -23.54 -57.09 -39.74
N PRO A 477 -23.14 -56.48 -38.62
CA PRO A 477 -23.02 -55.03 -38.48
C PRO A 477 -21.68 -54.45 -38.96
N ALA A 478 -21.72 -53.21 -39.44
CA ALA A 478 -20.53 -52.45 -39.82
C ALA A 478 -19.87 -51.74 -38.61
N THR A 479 -18.68 -52.20 -38.28
CA THR A 479 -17.49 -51.45 -37.81
C THR A 479 -17.09 -50.38 -38.88
N ALA A 480 -16.43 -49.23 -38.65
CA ALA A 480 -15.60 -48.64 -37.59
C ALA A 480 -15.56 -47.08 -37.77
N PRO A 481 -14.95 -46.30 -36.86
CA PRO A 481 -13.57 -45.84 -37.12
C PRO A 481 -12.59 -46.01 -35.91
N PRO A 482 -11.26 -45.80 -36.11
CA PRO A 482 -10.19 -46.22 -35.21
C PRO A 482 -9.67 -45.08 -34.28
N PRO A 483 -8.51 -45.23 -33.60
CA PRO A 483 -8.40 -45.59 -32.18
C PRO A 483 -8.06 -44.40 -31.26
N ALA A 484 -8.48 -44.53 -30.00
CA ALA A 484 -8.05 -43.70 -28.88
C ALA A 484 -6.64 -44.10 -28.39
N VAL A 485 -5.83 -43.11 -28.01
CA VAL A 485 -4.64 -43.24 -27.16
C VAL A 485 -4.89 -42.34 -25.94
N LYS A 486 -5.39 -42.92 -24.86
CA LYS A 486 -4.70 -43.22 -23.58
C LYS A 486 -4.25 -42.01 -22.78
N SER A 487 -4.81 -41.86 -21.58
CA SER A 487 -4.06 -41.77 -20.33
C SER A 487 -5.02 -41.93 -19.16
N GLU A 488 -4.94 -43.04 -18.44
CA GLU A 488 -5.19 -43.08 -17.00
C GLU A 488 -4.70 -44.42 -16.38
N THR A 489 -4.40 -44.33 -15.08
CA THR A 489 -4.22 -45.40 -14.07
C THR A 489 -2.79 -45.92 -13.74
N GLN A 490 -2.24 -45.32 -12.67
CA GLN A 490 -1.81 -45.89 -11.36
C GLN A 490 -1.13 -47.29 -11.26
N SER A 491 -0.02 -47.33 -10.48
CA SER A 491 0.24 -48.17 -9.25
C SER A 491 1.71 -48.69 -9.11
N GLU A 492 2.42 -48.19 -8.07
CA GLU A 492 3.31 -48.84 -7.03
C GLU A 492 4.01 -50.23 -7.20
N PRO A 493 4.98 -50.67 -6.33
CA PRO A 493 5.93 -49.97 -5.42
C PRO A 493 7.38 -50.60 -5.27
N GLN A 494 8.20 -49.97 -4.40
CA GLN A 494 9.35 -50.42 -3.55
C GLN A 494 10.82 -50.56 -4.06
N THR A 495 11.71 -49.74 -3.45
CA THR A 495 13.01 -49.97 -2.72
C THR A 495 13.88 -48.71 -2.92
N GLY A 496 14.72 -48.15 -2.04
CA GLY A 496 15.21 -48.39 -0.68
C GLY A 496 16.45 -47.48 -0.45
N GLU A 497 16.47 -46.76 0.68
CA GLU A 497 17.60 -46.22 1.50
C GLU A 497 18.56 -45.06 1.11
N SER A 498 18.74 -44.21 2.14
CA SER A 498 19.87 -43.35 2.58
C SER A 498 20.12 -41.98 1.89
N ALA A 499 20.42 -40.86 2.57
CA ALA A 499 20.44 -40.43 3.98
C ALA A 499 20.78 -38.90 4.05
N SER A 500 20.24 -38.16 5.05
CA SER A 500 20.80 -37.00 5.83
C SER A 500 21.39 -35.76 5.07
N GLU A 501 21.16 -34.46 5.38
CA GLU A 501 21.00 -33.71 6.65
C GLU A 501 20.67 -32.18 6.36
N PRO A 502 20.70 -31.16 7.28
CA PRO A 502 19.54 -30.47 7.91
C PRO A 502 19.49 -28.90 7.69
N PRO A 503 18.60 -28.12 8.38
CA PRO A 503 18.30 -26.70 8.06
C PRO A 503 19.04 -25.68 8.96
N PRO A 504 19.05 -24.36 8.62
CA PRO A 504 19.63 -23.33 9.48
C PRO A 504 18.60 -22.74 10.46
N THR A 505 19.05 -22.63 11.72
CA THR A 505 18.41 -21.98 12.87
C THR A 505 18.85 -20.52 13.03
N THR A 506 17.91 -19.68 13.45
CA THR A 506 18.06 -18.30 13.91
C THR A 506 19.00 -18.16 15.14
N PRO A 507 19.77 -17.05 15.28
CA PRO A 507 20.52 -16.76 16.50
C PRO A 507 19.73 -15.92 17.52
N PRO A 508 19.93 -16.12 18.85
CA PRO A 508 19.36 -15.29 19.91
C PRO A 508 20.34 -14.22 20.45
N GLN A 509 19.78 -13.18 21.03
CA GLN A 509 20.45 -12.13 21.84
C GLN A 509 20.97 -12.67 23.19
N PRO A 510 21.96 -12.02 23.82
CA PRO A 510 22.22 -12.16 25.25
C PRO A 510 21.92 -10.89 26.07
N GLY A 511 21.37 -11.11 27.27
CA GLY A 511 21.20 -10.14 28.34
C GLY A 511 22.35 -10.15 29.36
N ALA A 512 22.31 -9.17 30.26
CA ALA A 512 23.31 -8.76 31.24
C ALA A 512 23.60 -9.74 32.40
N ASN A 513 24.85 -9.74 32.91
CA ASN A 513 25.17 -9.44 34.32
C ASN A 513 26.70 -9.34 34.60
N GLU A 514 27.07 -8.24 35.27
CA GLU A 514 28.06 -8.00 36.35
C GLU A 514 29.43 -8.75 36.45
N LEU A 515 30.50 -7.93 36.35
CA LEU A 515 31.86 -7.85 36.99
C LEU A 515 32.25 -8.83 38.14
N PRO A 516 33.56 -9.02 38.53
CA PRO A 516 34.69 -8.05 38.46
C PRO A 516 36.14 -8.57 38.20
N ASP A 517 37.05 -7.61 37.96
CA ASP A 517 38.49 -7.48 38.27
C ASP A 517 39.44 -8.69 38.30
N SER A 518 40.53 -8.63 37.50
CA SER A 518 41.94 -8.50 37.96
C SER A 518 42.98 -8.62 36.83
N GLU A 519 43.92 -7.67 36.78
CA GLU A 519 45.27 -7.80 36.16
C GLU A 519 46.30 -8.26 37.22
N PRO A 520 47.59 -8.52 36.92
CA PRO A 520 48.24 -9.14 35.75
C PRO A 520 49.23 -10.26 36.18
N GLY A 521 49.74 -11.08 35.25
CA GLY A 521 50.76 -12.09 35.58
C GLY A 521 51.56 -12.61 34.38
N LYS A 522 52.86 -12.31 34.36
CA LYS A 522 53.89 -12.88 33.48
C LYS A 522 54.05 -14.39 33.73
N GLU A 523 54.27 -15.19 32.69
CA GLU A 523 55.47 -16.04 32.57
C GLU A 523 55.57 -16.77 31.21
N GLN A 524 56.82 -16.98 30.82
CA GLN A 524 57.31 -17.60 29.59
C GLN A 524 57.12 -19.12 29.60
N ASN A 525 56.81 -19.72 28.45
CA ASN A 525 57.42 -21.00 28.08
C ASN A 525 57.40 -21.30 26.58
N THR A 526 58.44 -22.00 26.17
CA THR A 526 58.99 -22.17 24.82
C THR A 526 58.38 -23.38 24.09
N ALA A 527 57.93 -23.18 22.84
CA ALA A 527 57.89 -24.04 21.62
C ALA A 527 57.72 -25.59 21.73
N PRO A 528 56.98 -26.28 20.82
CA PRO A 528 57.28 -26.23 19.38
C PRO A 528 56.10 -26.25 18.38
N LEU A 529 56.33 -25.53 17.29
CA LEU A 529 55.90 -25.71 15.89
C LEU A 529 54.90 -26.84 15.60
N LEU A 530 53.64 -26.46 15.42
CA LEU A 530 52.72 -27.07 14.45
C LEU A 530 52.43 -25.99 13.39
N ARG A 531 52.74 -26.33 12.14
CA ARG A 531 52.49 -25.49 10.96
C ARG A 531 51.02 -25.05 10.94
N PRO A 532 50.69 -23.74 10.85
CA PRO A 532 49.31 -23.35 10.58
C PRO A 532 49.00 -23.66 9.13
N ASN A 533 47.84 -24.28 8.90
CA ASN A 533 47.20 -24.37 7.59
C ASN A 533 47.12 -22.98 6.98
N GLU A 534 47.60 -22.81 5.75
CA GLU A 534 47.65 -21.54 5.02
C GLU A 534 46.26 -20.90 4.80
N ASP A 535 45.17 -21.66 4.96
CA ASP A 535 43.80 -21.16 4.76
C ASP A 535 43.19 -20.39 5.97
N ASN A 536 43.79 -20.45 7.17
CA ASN A 536 43.28 -19.68 8.33
C ASN A 536 43.96 -18.30 8.51
N LEU A 537 45.10 -18.08 7.87
CA LEU A 537 45.87 -16.84 8.01
C LEU A 537 45.25 -15.66 7.26
N GLU A 538 44.57 -15.91 6.14
CA GLU A 538 43.89 -14.86 5.37
C GLU A 538 42.68 -14.29 6.13
N GLY A 539 41.92 -15.13 6.85
CA GLY A 539 40.78 -14.69 7.66
C GLY A 539 41.20 -13.88 8.89
N GLU A 540 42.25 -14.32 9.61
CA GLU A 540 42.81 -13.56 10.74
C GLU A 540 43.45 -12.24 10.28
N GLN A 541 44.12 -12.22 9.12
CA GLN A 541 44.66 -10.98 8.55
C GLN A 541 43.56 -10.04 8.08
N GLN A 542 42.47 -10.53 7.50
CA GLN A 542 41.31 -9.72 7.13
C GLN A 542 40.61 -9.15 8.37
N GLN A 543 40.41 -9.95 9.42
CA GLN A 543 39.83 -9.46 10.68
C GLN A 543 40.76 -8.48 11.40
N ALA A 544 42.07 -8.73 11.41
CA ALA A 544 43.06 -7.81 11.96
C ALA A 544 43.14 -6.51 11.15
N LEU A 545 43.00 -6.59 9.82
CA LEU A 545 42.93 -5.44 8.92
C LEU A 545 41.65 -4.65 9.14
N GLU A 546 40.48 -5.29 9.29
CA GLU A 546 39.22 -4.62 9.63
C GLU A 546 39.27 -3.96 11.00
N GLN A 547 39.83 -4.62 12.01
CA GLN A 547 40.05 -4.05 13.34
C GLN A 547 41.08 -2.93 13.33
N TRP A 548 42.04 -2.95 12.40
CA TRP A 548 43.03 -1.88 12.22
C TRP A 548 42.43 -0.70 11.45
N LEU A 549 41.62 -0.95 10.41
CA LEU A 549 40.87 0.06 9.67
C LEU A 549 39.85 0.76 10.56
N GLY A 550 39.15 0.03 11.44
CA GLY A 550 38.25 0.61 12.45
C GLY A 550 38.94 1.37 13.58
N LYS A 551 40.29 1.32 13.67
CA LYS A 551 41.11 2.10 14.61
C LYS A 551 41.67 3.37 13.98
N ILE A 552 41.58 3.54 12.66
CA ILE A 552 41.89 4.82 12.01
C ILE A 552 40.74 5.76 12.41
N PRO A 553 41.02 6.89 13.09
CA PRO A 553 39.98 7.86 13.37
C PRO A 553 39.40 8.31 12.03
N ASP A 554 38.10 8.10 11.83
CA ASP A 554 37.39 8.73 10.72
C ASP A 554 37.50 10.24 10.94
N ASP A 555 38.37 10.93 10.19
CA ASP A 555 38.34 12.38 10.09
C ASP A 555 37.25 12.74 9.07
N PRO A 556 36.05 13.16 9.53
CA PRO A 556 34.97 13.54 8.62
C PRO A 556 35.39 14.64 7.64
N GLY A 557 36.37 15.48 8.00
CA GLY A 557 36.89 16.52 7.12
C GLY A 557 37.56 15.96 5.87
N GLU A 558 38.48 15.01 6.01
CA GLU A 558 39.17 14.40 4.86
C GLU A 558 38.21 13.65 3.92
N LEU A 559 37.21 12.96 4.48
CA LEU A 559 36.16 12.32 3.68
C LEU A 559 35.32 13.34 2.90
N LEU A 560 34.91 14.44 3.55
CA LEU A 560 34.18 15.52 2.90
C LEU A 560 35.01 16.20 1.81
N ARG A 561 36.30 16.45 2.07
CA ARG A 561 37.22 17.03 1.09
C ARG A 561 37.31 16.18 -0.18
N ARG A 562 37.50 14.86 -0.02
CA ARG A 562 37.53 13.92 -1.16
C ARG A 562 36.20 13.87 -1.90
N LYS A 563 35.08 13.86 -1.17
CA LYS A 563 33.74 13.89 -1.76
C LYS A 563 33.55 15.16 -2.61
N PHE A 564 33.84 16.33 -2.07
CA PHE A 564 33.67 17.60 -2.78
C PHE A 564 34.59 17.69 -4.01
N TRP A 565 35.84 17.25 -3.88
CA TRP A 565 36.76 17.18 -5.00
C TRP A 565 36.24 16.27 -6.12
N TYR A 566 35.73 15.08 -5.79
CA TYR A 566 35.17 14.16 -6.76
C TYR A 566 33.88 14.69 -7.41
N GLU A 567 32.98 15.30 -6.63
CA GLU A 567 31.80 15.99 -7.17
C GLU A 567 32.19 17.09 -8.16
N GLN A 568 33.25 17.86 -7.85
CA GLN A 568 33.72 18.94 -8.70
C GLN A 568 34.26 18.41 -10.04
N GLN A 569 35.05 17.34 -10.03
CA GLN A 569 35.53 16.71 -11.26
C GLN A 569 34.38 16.24 -12.16
N GLN A 570 33.37 15.57 -11.58
CA GLN A 570 32.21 15.12 -12.34
C GLN A 570 31.45 16.28 -12.99
N HIS A 571 31.33 17.41 -12.31
CA HIS A 571 30.70 18.61 -12.86
C HIS A 571 31.50 19.19 -14.03
N GLN A 572 32.82 19.28 -13.92
CA GLN A 572 33.70 19.74 -15.01
C GLN A 572 33.63 18.83 -16.23
N ASP A 573 33.59 17.50 -16.02
CA ASP A 573 33.44 16.54 -17.12
C ASP A 573 32.09 16.67 -17.82
N GLN A 574 31.00 16.91 -17.08
CA GLN A 574 29.68 17.13 -17.68
C GLN A 574 29.59 18.45 -18.46
N GLU A 575 30.25 19.51 -18.00
CA GLU A 575 30.31 20.79 -18.73
C GLU A 575 31.15 20.66 -20.00
N ASN A 576 32.27 19.92 -19.98
CA ASN A 576 33.11 19.69 -21.16
C ASN A 576 32.43 18.84 -22.25
N ILE A 577 31.37 18.10 -21.91
CA ILE A 577 30.59 17.27 -22.84
C ILE A 577 29.42 18.06 -23.48
N ARG A 578 29.04 19.22 -22.92
CA ARG A 578 27.96 20.08 -23.43
C ARG A 578 28.48 21.22 -24.29
#